data_AF-A0A970QIG5-F1
#
_entry.id   AF-A0A970QIG5-F1
#
_cell.length_a   1.000
_cell.length_b   1.000
_cell.length_c   1.000
_cell.angle_alpha   90.00
_cell.angle_beta   90.00
_cell.angle_gamma   90.00
#
_symmetry.space_group_name_H-M   'P 1'
#
loop_
_entity.id
_entity.type
_entity.pdbx_description
1 polymer ?
#
loop_
_entity_poly.entity_id
_entity_poly.type
_entity_poly.pdbx_seq_one_letter_code
_entity_poly.pdbx_strand_id
1 'polypeptide(L)'
;MRLNYKGIGHPTQGQLVDFAESLLDPNGSVSSLLAAHIASCSRCAGEIRRMRTSLELVELSSSPAPSGALTQEIILRARRELNRRSAPPPKKQYFRAFQFAACAAALLLITPLYFRTALQDAVIRSETAAFSMTLPTYKRTDHSGELLRHTAALEALSSSPAIRNDALDSPRKKEYRRSLELLDNDLKAAQAALQRNPGHNRANQVFVLSLERQMEDLRDLYFDRSL
;
A
#
# COMPACT_ATOMS: atom_id res chain seq x y z
N MET A 1 -30.45 -30.25 4.75
CA MET A 1 -31.15 -30.37 3.45
C MET A 1 -32.10 -31.54 3.51
N ARG A 2 -33.33 -31.47 2.97
CA ARG A 2 -34.27 -32.61 2.97
C ARG A 2 -34.15 -33.38 1.65
N LEU A 3 -33.70 -34.63 1.71
CA LEU A 3 -33.53 -35.50 0.55
C LEU A 3 -34.88 -36.10 0.12
N ASN A 4 -35.52 -35.51 -0.89
CA ASN A 4 -36.75 -36.03 -1.49
C ASN A 4 -36.40 -36.98 -2.65
N TYR A 5 -36.33 -38.29 -2.37
CA TYR A 5 -36.23 -39.31 -3.40
C TYR A 5 -37.58 -40.01 -3.58
N LYS A 6 -38.15 -39.93 -4.79
CA LYS A 6 -39.41 -40.58 -5.20
C LYS A 6 -39.12 -41.98 -5.78
N GLY A 7 -38.68 -42.91 -4.94
CA GLY A 7 -38.87 -44.39 -5.00
C GLY A 7 -38.84 -45.22 -6.30
N ILE A 8 -38.67 -44.70 -7.51
CA ILE A 8 -38.82 -45.43 -8.77
C ILE A 8 -37.53 -45.28 -9.59
N GLY A 9 -36.75 -46.37 -9.70
CA GLY A 9 -35.49 -46.42 -10.45
C GLY A 9 -34.24 -46.20 -9.58
N HIS A 10 -33.06 -46.20 -10.19
CA HIS A 10 -31.83 -45.89 -9.45
C HIS A 10 -31.80 -44.41 -9.03
N PRO A 11 -31.31 -44.09 -7.82
CA PRO A 11 -31.09 -42.71 -7.40
C PRO A 11 -30.10 -42.02 -8.33
N THR A 12 -30.25 -40.70 -8.46
CA THR A 12 -29.33 -39.90 -9.28
C THR A 12 -27.96 -39.81 -8.57
N GLN A 13 -26.90 -39.56 -9.35
CA GLN A 13 -25.55 -39.41 -8.78
C GLN A 13 -25.49 -38.32 -7.71
N GLY A 14 -26.20 -37.20 -7.90
CA GLY A 14 -26.28 -36.13 -6.89
C GLY A 14 -26.89 -36.62 -5.57
N GLN A 15 -27.97 -37.42 -5.62
CA GLN A 15 -28.57 -37.99 -4.41
C GLN A 15 -27.65 -38.98 -3.70
N LEU A 16 -26.83 -39.72 -4.44
CA LEU A 16 -25.83 -40.62 -3.86
C LEU A 16 -24.69 -39.83 -3.20
N VAL A 17 -24.25 -38.72 -3.80
CA VAL A 17 -23.24 -37.82 -3.21
C VAL A 17 -23.79 -37.18 -1.93
N ASP A 18 -24.98 -36.58 -1.97
CA ASP A 18 -25.60 -35.96 -0.80
C ASP A 18 -25.78 -36.99 0.34
N PHE A 19 -26.12 -38.23 -0.01
CA PHE A 19 -26.21 -39.32 0.96
C PHE A 19 -24.84 -39.67 1.54
N ALA A 20 -23.81 -39.82 0.70
CA ALA A 20 -22.45 -40.09 1.15
C ALA A 20 -21.90 -38.97 2.06
N GLU A 21 -22.18 -37.71 1.75
CA GLU A 21 -21.85 -36.56 2.60
C GLU A 21 -22.61 -36.59 3.93
N SER A 22 -23.91 -36.92 3.90
CA SER A 22 -24.72 -37.04 5.12
C SER A 22 -24.27 -38.15 6.07
N LEU A 23 -23.52 -39.15 5.57
CA LEU A 23 -22.91 -40.19 6.39
C LEU A 23 -21.63 -39.72 7.11
N LEU A 24 -21.00 -38.64 6.65
CA LEU A 24 -19.80 -38.07 7.27
C LEU A 24 -20.14 -37.00 8.31
N ASP A 25 -21.27 -36.30 8.16
CA ASP A 25 -21.75 -35.35 9.15
C ASP A 25 -22.44 -36.08 10.32
N PRO A 26 -21.90 -36.02 11.56
CA PRO A 26 -22.52 -36.65 12.72
C PRO A 26 -23.92 -36.10 13.05
N ASN A 27 -24.26 -34.92 12.55
CA ASN A 27 -25.59 -34.30 12.73
C ASN A 27 -26.46 -34.37 11.47
N GLY A 28 -25.99 -35.03 10.41
CA GLY A 28 -26.68 -35.17 9.13
C GLY A 28 -27.92 -36.05 9.23
N SER A 29 -29.04 -35.61 8.64
CA SER A 29 -30.23 -36.46 8.52
C SER A 29 -30.10 -37.41 7.33
N VAL A 30 -30.08 -38.71 7.59
CA VAL A 30 -29.99 -39.76 6.56
C VAL A 30 -31.39 -40.15 6.07
N SER A 31 -31.59 -40.19 4.75
CA SER A 31 -32.85 -40.67 4.16
C SER A 31 -32.99 -42.18 4.32
N SER A 32 -33.97 -42.63 5.12
CA SER A 32 -34.23 -44.05 5.37
C SER A 32 -34.60 -44.83 4.11
N LEU A 33 -35.33 -44.20 3.19
CA LEU A 33 -35.75 -44.80 1.93
C LEU A 33 -34.53 -45.06 1.03
N LEU A 34 -33.62 -44.09 0.95
CA LEU A 34 -32.39 -44.23 0.16
C LEU A 34 -31.45 -45.26 0.79
N ALA A 35 -31.35 -45.30 2.12
CA ALA A 35 -30.61 -46.33 2.84
C ALA A 35 -31.14 -47.75 2.54
N ALA A 36 -32.46 -47.93 2.54
CA ALA A 36 -33.09 -49.21 2.20
C ALA A 36 -32.83 -49.63 0.73
N HIS A 37 -32.84 -48.68 -0.20
CA HIS A 37 -32.47 -48.95 -1.60
C HIS A 37 -31.00 -49.36 -1.72
N ILE A 38 -30.09 -48.65 -1.05
CA ILE A 38 -28.66 -48.96 -1.10
C ILE A 38 -28.36 -50.33 -0.47
N ALA A 39 -29.08 -50.69 0.59
CA ALA A 39 -28.96 -52.02 1.21
C ALA A 39 -29.43 -53.16 0.29
N SER A 40 -30.39 -52.89 -0.60
CA SER A 40 -30.93 -53.89 -1.54
C SER A 40 -30.24 -53.89 -2.91
N CYS A 41 -29.60 -52.78 -3.32
CA CYS A 41 -28.95 -52.63 -4.62
C CYS A 41 -27.42 -52.62 -4.53
N SER A 42 -26.77 -53.69 -4.99
CA SER A 42 -25.30 -53.84 -4.96
C SER A 42 -24.57 -52.80 -5.81
N ARG A 43 -25.17 -52.34 -6.91
CA ARG A 43 -24.59 -51.29 -7.78
C ARG A 43 -24.47 -49.96 -7.05
N CYS A 44 -25.57 -49.48 -6.46
CA CYS A 44 -25.59 -48.23 -5.69
C CYS A 44 -24.71 -48.33 -4.44
N ALA A 45 -24.68 -49.49 -3.77
CA ALA A 45 -23.77 -49.74 -2.67
C ALA A 45 -22.29 -49.65 -3.09
N GLY A 46 -21.94 -50.16 -4.28
CA GLY A 46 -20.59 -50.05 -4.83
C GLY A 46 -20.19 -48.60 -5.12
N GLU A 47 -21.11 -47.80 -5.66
CA GLU A 47 -20.88 -46.37 -5.94
C GLU A 47 -20.65 -45.57 -4.64
N ILE A 48 -21.49 -45.77 -3.61
CA ILE A 48 -21.31 -45.13 -2.30
C ILE A 48 -19.98 -45.50 -1.65
N ARG A 49 -19.56 -46.77 -1.72
CA ARG A 49 -18.24 -47.18 -1.19
C ARG A 49 -17.09 -46.43 -1.87
N ARG A 50 -17.15 -46.26 -3.20
CA ARG A 50 -16.13 -45.50 -3.95
C ARG A 50 -16.13 -44.02 -3.54
N MET A 51 -17.30 -43.40 -3.43
CA MET A 51 -17.42 -42.01 -2.98
C MET A 51 -16.87 -41.84 -1.56
N ARG A 52 -17.19 -42.75 -0.65
CA ARG A 52 -16.68 -42.74 0.72
C ARG A 52 -15.16 -42.85 0.77
N THR A 53 -14.56 -43.77 0.01
CA THR A 53 -13.09 -43.86 -0.06
C THR A 53 -12.44 -42.58 -0.58
N SER A 54 -13.08 -41.88 -1.53
CA SER A 54 -12.55 -40.59 -2.00
C SER A 54 -12.68 -39.48 -0.96
N LEU A 55 -13.78 -39.46 -0.20
CA LEU A 55 -13.99 -38.48 0.87
C LEU A 55 -13.06 -38.72 2.06
N GLU A 56 -12.81 -39.98 2.43
CA GLU A 56 -11.83 -40.35 3.46
C GLU A 56 -10.41 -39.92 3.06
N LEU A 57 -10.03 -39.99 1.78
CA LEU A 57 -8.74 -39.45 1.31
C LEU A 57 -8.68 -37.92 1.40
N VAL A 58 -9.79 -37.22 1.16
CA VAL A 58 -9.87 -35.77 1.36
C VAL A 58 -9.75 -35.42 2.85
N GLU A 59 -10.37 -36.20 3.73
CA GLU A 59 -10.25 -36.02 5.18
C GLU A 59 -8.81 -36.22 5.66
N LEU A 60 -8.12 -37.27 5.18
CA LEU A 60 -6.70 -37.51 5.50
C LEU A 60 -5.75 -36.42 4.98
N SER A 61 -6.11 -35.75 3.89
CA SER A 61 -5.33 -34.63 3.32
C SER A 61 -5.72 -33.28 3.90
N SER A 62 -6.80 -33.22 4.69
CA SER A 62 -7.21 -32.00 5.38
C SER A 62 -6.14 -31.68 6.41
N SER A 63 -5.42 -30.59 6.16
CA SER A 63 -4.39 -30.13 7.09
C SER A 63 -5.03 -29.91 8.47
N PRO A 64 -4.38 -30.36 9.56
CA PRO A 64 -4.93 -30.19 10.89
C PRO A 64 -5.26 -28.71 11.12
N ALA A 65 -6.46 -28.45 11.65
CA ALA A 65 -6.87 -27.09 11.97
C ALA A 65 -5.76 -26.42 12.81
N PRO A 66 -5.25 -25.25 12.39
CA PRO A 66 -4.13 -24.62 13.08
C PRO A 66 -4.55 -24.37 14.53
N SER A 67 -3.73 -24.83 15.48
CA SER A 67 -4.04 -24.63 16.89
C SER A 67 -4.28 -23.14 17.17
N GLY A 68 -5.31 -22.83 17.96
CA GLY A 68 -5.64 -21.44 18.31
C GLY A 68 -4.45 -20.70 18.93
N ALA A 69 -3.63 -21.43 19.70
CA ALA A 69 -2.39 -20.93 20.29
C ALA A 69 -1.36 -20.50 19.24
N LEU A 70 -1.08 -21.33 18.24
CA LEU A 70 -0.14 -20.99 17.16
C LEU A 70 -0.63 -19.79 16.35
N THR A 71 -1.92 -19.74 16.05
CA THR A 71 -2.54 -18.62 15.32
C THR A 71 -2.39 -17.31 16.11
N GLN A 72 -2.65 -17.35 17.41
CA GLN A 72 -2.49 -16.20 18.30
C GLN A 72 -1.02 -15.75 18.39
N GLU A 73 -0.07 -16.69 18.46
CA GLU A 73 1.35 -16.37 18.48
C GLU A 73 1.83 -15.72 17.18
N ILE A 74 1.39 -16.24 16.02
CA ILE A 74 1.69 -15.64 14.71
C ILE A 74 1.17 -14.21 14.65
N ILE A 75 -0.08 -13.97 15.09
CA ILE A 75 -0.67 -12.62 15.10
C ILE A 75 0.12 -11.68 16.03
N LEU A 76 0.48 -12.14 17.24
CA LEU A 76 1.26 -11.34 18.19
C LEU A 76 2.66 -11.03 17.66
N ARG A 77 3.29 -11.97 16.95
CA ARG A 77 4.59 -11.77 16.33
C ARG A 77 4.51 -10.82 15.14
N ALA A 78 3.49 -10.94 14.30
CA ALA A 78 3.24 -10.04 13.19
C ALA A 78 3.01 -8.60 13.67
N ARG A 79 2.22 -8.40 14.73
CA ARG A 79 2.00 -7.07 15.33
C ARG A 79 3.31 -6.47 15.86
N ARG A 80 4.14 -7.26 16.54
CA ARG A 80 5.46 -6.81 17.04
C ARG A 80 6.37 -6.36 15.91
N GLU A 81 6.40 -7.10 14.81
CA GLU A 81 7.23 -6.78 13.65
C GLU A 81 6.76 -5.51 12.94
N LEU A 82 5.45 -5.32 12.79
CA LEU A 82 4.88 -4.08 12.25
C LEU A 82 5.26 -2.87 13.11
N ASN A 83 5.11 -2.96 14.43
CA ASN A 83 5.49 -1.89 15.34
C ASN A 83 6.99 -1.57 15.29
N ARG A 84 7.85 -2.58 15.11
CA ARG A 84 9.30 -2.40 14.98
C ARG A 84 9.66 -1.66 13.69
N ARG A 85 8.95 -1.91 12.59
CA ARG A 85 9.14 -1.21 11.30
C ARG A 85 8.59 0.22 11.33
N SER A 86 7.53 0.45 12.08
CA SER A 86 6.93 1.79 12.23
C SER A 86 7.70 2.71 13.18
N ALA A 87 8.63 2.19 14.00
CA ALA A 87 9.45 3.02 14.87
C ALA A 87 10.40 3.88 14.02
N PRO A 88 10.33 5.23 14.09
CA PRO A 88 11.22 6.09 13.34
C PRO A 88 12.67 5.86 13.79
N PRO A 89 13.66 5.82 12.86
CA PRO A 89 15.04 5.64 13.25
C PRO A 89 15.50 6.82 14.12
N PRO A 90 16.13 6.57 15.30
CA PRO A 90 16.48 7.62 16.26
C PRO A 90 17.54 8.61 15.74
N LYS A 91 18.11 8.38 14.55
CA LYS A 91 19.28 9.12 14.04
C LYS A 91 18.93 10.46 13.36
N LYS A 92 17.68 10.69 12.95
CA LYS A 92 17.31 11.95 12.25
C LYS A 92 16.97 13.12 13.18
N GLN A 93 16.74 12.89 14.48
CA GLN A 93 16.42 13.97 15.43
C GLN A 93 17.67 14.75 15.90
N TYR A 94 18.80 14.08 16.14
CA TYR A 94 20.02 14.74 16.59
C TYR A 94 20.65 15.64 15.52
N PHE A 95 20.58 15.25 14.24
CA PHE A 95 21.11 16.06 13.14
C PHE A 95 20.33 17.37 12.97
N ARG A 96 19.00 17.35 13.14
CA ARG A 96 18.18 18.57 13.12
C ARG A 96 18.50 19.49 14.30
N ALA A 97 18.64 18.94 15.51
CA ALA A 97 19.01 19.74 16.68
C ALA A 97 20.38 20.43 16.51
N PHE A 98 21.37 19.72 15.96
CA PHE A 98 22.67 20.29 15.65
C PHE A 98 22.60 21.39 14.57
N GLN A 99 21.77 21.19 13.53
CA GLN A 99 21.57 22.19 12.48
C GLN A 99 20.95 23.48 13.01
N PHE A 100 19.97 23.40 13.92
CA PHE A 100 19.39 24.60 14.55
C PHE A 100 20.40 25.31 15.46
N ALA A 101 21.21 24.56 16.22
CA ALA A 101 22.27 25.14 17.05
C ALA A 101 23.34 25.85 16.21
N ALA A 102 23.75 25.26 15.09
CA ALA A 102 24.71 25.85 14.16
C ALA A 102 24.17 27.14 13.51
N CYS A 103 22.91 27.15 13.08
CA CYS A 103 22.26 28.36 12.56
C CYS A 103 22.15 29.48 13.61
N ALA A 104 21.81 29.15 14.86
CA ALA A 104 21.76 30.13 15.94
C ALA A 104 23.13 30.74 16.24
N ALA A 105 24.18 29.91 16.25
CA ALA A 105 25.56 30.38 16.43
C ALA A 105 26.02 31.28 15.26
N ALA A 106 25.69 30.92 14.02
CA ALA A 106 26.01 31.75 12.86
C ALA A 106 25.31 33.12 12.94
N LEU A 107 24.03 33.17 13.32
CA LEU A 107 23.29 34.43 13.49
C LEU A 107 23.92 35.32 14.57
N LEU A 108 24.37 34.75 15.68
CA LEU A 108 25.06 35.47 16.76
C LEU A 108 26.44 36.03 16.34
N LEU A 109 27.13 35.36 15.41
CA LEU A 109 28.40 35.87 14.86
C LEU A 109 28.21 36.93 13.78
N ILE A 110 27.12 36.82 13.01
CA ILE A 110 26.83 37.74 11.90
C ILE A 110 26.24 39.07 12.41
N THR A 111 25.40 39.05 13.45
CA THR A 111 24.80 40.27 14.02
C THR A 111 25.81 41.35 14.45
N PRO A 112 26.88 41.05 15.20
CA PRO A 112 27.85 42.07 15.59
C PRO A 112 28.66 42.60 14.40
N LEU A 113 28.89 41.78 13.36
CA LEU A 113 29.55 42.24 12.14
C LEU A 113 28.67 43.23 11.37
N TYR A 114 27.38 42.94 11.21
CA TYR A 114 26.42 43.86 10.60
C TYR A 114 26.25 45.15 11.40
N PHE A 115 26.26 45.07 12.74
CA PHE A 115 26.22 46.27 13.57
C PHE A 115 27.48 47.12 13.39
N ARG A 116 28.66 46.49 13.28
CA ARG A 116 29.93 47.21 13.06
C ARG A 116 29.97 47.89 11.70
N THR A 117 29.52 47.21 10.65
CA THR A 117 29.44 47.80 9.31
C THR A 117 28.36 48.88 9.24
N ALA A 118 27.20 48.69 9.89
CA ALA A 118 26.15 49.70 9.95
C ALA A 118 26.58 50.95 10.75
N LEU A 119 27.38 50.79 11.82
CA LEU A 119 27.97 51.92 12.54
C LEU A 119 29.02 52.65 11.70
N GLN A 120 29.86 51.94 10.94
CA GLN A 120 30.78 52.56 9.98
C GLN A 120 30.05 53.25 8.82
N ASP A 121 29.02 52.62 8.27
CA ASP A 121 28.16 53.22 7.24
C ASP A 121 27.33 54.38 7.78
N ALA A 122 26.93 54.39 9.06
CA ALA A 122 26.24 55.53 9.68
C ALA A 122 27.19 56.73 9.88
N VAL A 123 28.46 56.47 10.19
CA VAL A 123 29.49 57.51 10.25
C VAL A 123 29.77 58.08 8.85
N ILE A 124 29.85 57.23 7.82
CA ILE A 124 30.06 57.65 6.43
C ILE A 124 28.79 58.29 5.83
N ARG A 125 27.58 57.81 6.18
CA ARG A 125 26.29 58.41 5.79
C ARG A 125 25.99 59.69 6.55
N SER A 126 26.54 59.93 7.73
CA SER A 126 26.44 61.25 8.37
C SER A 126 27.11 62.35 7.53
N GLU A 127 28.05 62.00 6.64
CA GLU A 127 28.65 62.92 5.67
C GLU A 127 27.96 62.89 4.29
N THR A 128 27.09 61.91 4.01
CA THR A 128 26.48 61.68 2.68
C THR A 128 24.96 61.47 2.67
N ALA A 129 24.25 61.73 3.78
CA ALA A 129 22.79 61.61 3.93
C ALA A 129 22.00 62.73 3.23
N ALA A 130 22.33 62.99 1.97
CA ALA A 130 21.49 63.69 1.02
C ALA A 130 21.34 62.85 -0.26
N PHE A 131 21.09 61.54 -0.16
CA PHE A 131 20.58 60.78 -1.31
C PHE A 131 19.83 59.49 -0.93
N SER A 132 18.50 59.59 -1.03
CA SER A 132 17.56 58.56 -1.51
C SER A 132 17.50 57.19 -0.82
N MET A 133 16.45 57.01 -0.03
CA MET A 133 15.86 55.71 0.31
C MET A 133 15.03 55.16 -0.86
N THR A 134 15.39 54.00 -1.39
CA THR A 134 14.50 53.14 -2.17
C THR A 134 14.45 51.75 -1.53
N LEU A 135 13.25 51.36 -1.10
CA LEU A 135 12.93 50.03 -0.57
C LEU A 135 13.03 48.97 -1.69
N PRO A 136 13.60 47.78 -1.46
CA PRO A 136 13.57 46.70 -2.44
C PRO A 136 12.20 46.01 -2.41
N THR A 137 11.51 46.04 -3.55
CA THR A 137 10.31 45.26 -3.84
C THR A 137 10.65 43.77 -3.88
N TYR A 138 10.05 42.99 -2.98
CA TYR A 138 10.14 41.53 -2.94
C TYR A 138 9.48 40.92 -4.19
N LYS A 139 10.30 40.30 -5.05
CA LYS A 139 9.87 39.63 -6.29
C LYS A 139 9.29 38.25 -5.95
N ARG A 140 7.98 38.08 -6.14
CA ARG A 140 7.28 36.80 -6.03
C ARG A 140 7.65 35.93 -7.24
N THR A 141 8.38 34.84 -7.02
CA THR A 141 8.74 33.87 -8.07
C THR A 141 7.53 33.04 -8.47
N ASP A 142 7.20 33.09 -9.75
CA ASP A 142 6.15 32.34 -10.42
C ASP A 142 6.60 30.87 -10.60
N HIS A 143 6.35 30.03 -9.60
CA HIS A 143 6.67 28.58 -9.60
C HIS A 143 5.60 27.71 -10.29
N SER A 144 4.56 28.32 -10.85
CA SER A 144 3.40 27.65 -11.43
C SER A 144 3.72 26.97 -12.78
N GLY A 145 4.53 27.63 -13.63
CA GLY A 145 4.88 27.13 -14.97
C GLY A 145 5.91 26.00 -15.00
N GLU A 146 6.74 25.88 -13.97
CA GLU A 146 7.75 24.82 -13.85
C GLU A 146 7.09 23.48 -13.44
N LEU A 147 6.12 23.54 -12.51
CA LEU A 147 5.30 22.40 -12.10
C LEU A 147 4.55 21.75 -13.27
N LEU A 148 3.97 22.56 -14.15
CA LEU A 148 3.25 22.09 -15.36
C LEU A 148 4.17 21.36 -16.36
N ARG A 149 5.45 21.75 -16.44
CA ARG A 149 6.43 21.06 -17.29
C ARG A 149 6.87 19.73 -16.70
N HIS A 150 7.03 19.65 -15.37
CA HIS A 150 7.36 18.41 -14.69
C HIS A 150 6.24 17.36 -14.78
N THR A 151 4.96 17.79 -14.72
CA THR A 151 3.82 16.87 -14.89
C THR A 151 3.74 16.30 -16.31
N ALA A 152 4.03 17.11 -17.34
CA ALA A 152 4.03 16.63 -18.73
C ALA A 152 5.17 15.63 -19.00
N ALA A 153 6.34 15.84 -18.39
CA ALA A 153 7.44 14.89 -18.48
C ALA A 153 7.13 13.55 -17.81
N LEU A 154 6.41 13.57 -16.68
CA LEU A 154 5.97 12.35 -15.97
C LEU A 154 4.86 11.61 -16.70
N GLU A 155 3.96 12.32 -17.38
CA GLU A 155 2.95 11.71 -18.25
C GLU A 155 3.60 11.01 -19.45
N ALA A 156 4.63 11.62 -20.04
CA ALA A 156 5.43 11.01 -21.11
C ALA A 156 6.25 9.78 -20.63
N LEU A 157 6.74 9.79 -19.40
CA LEU A 157 7.49 8.66 -18.81
C LEU A 157 6.58 7.51 -18.37
N SER A 158 5.41 7.80 -17.81
CA SER A 158 4.43 6.79 -17.35
C SER A 158 3.68 6.12 -18.51
N SER A 159 3.60 6.78 -19.66
CA SER A 159 3.06 6.21 -20.91
C SER A 159 4.05 5.35 -21.68
N SER A 160 5.31 5.22 -21.22
CA SER A 160 6.30 4.37 -21.88
C SER A 160 5.91 2.88 -21.78
N PRO A 161 5.71 2.18 -22.93
CA PRO A 161 5.22 0.81 -22.96
C PRO A 161 6.23 -0.24 -22.46
N ALA A 162 7.48 0.16 -22.13
CA ALA A 162 8.54 -0.73 -21.65
C ALA A 162 8.25 -1.36 -20.26
N ILE A 163 7.31 -0.82 -19.49
CA ILE A 163 6.93 -1.36 -18.17
C ILE A 163 5.82 -2.42 -18.29
N ARG A 164 5.10 -2.47 -19.41
CA ARG A 164 3.80 -3.15 -19.46
C ARG A 164 3.84 -4.63 -19.84
N ASN A 165 4.91 -5.11 -20.48
CA ASN A 165 4.84 -6.37 -21.21
C ASN A 165 5.76 -7.52 -20.80
N ASP A 166 6.60 -7.40 -19.77
CA ASP A 166 7.45 -8.54 -19.39
C ASP A 166 7.19 -9.14 -18.00
N ALA A 167 6.90 -10.44 -18.07
CA ALA A 167 7.14 -11.51 -17.12
C ALA A 167 6.30 -11.57 -15.82
N LEU A 168 5.55 -12.68 -15.74
CA LEU A 168 5.11 -13.49 -14.60
C LEU A 168 4.75 -12.73 -13.31
N ASP A 169 3.46 -12.78 -12.95
CA ASP A 169 2.86 -12.17 -11.76
C ASP A 169 3.46 -12.73 -10.46
N SER A 170 4.55 -12.14 -9.99
CA SER A 170 5.03 -12.35 -8.62
C SER A 170 4.12 -11.59 -7.64
N PRO A 171 3.82 -12.15 -6.46
CA PRO A 171 2.96 -11.51 -5.46
C PRO A 171 3.47 -10.12 -5.04
N ARG A 172 4.80 -9.92 -5.06
CA ARG A 172 5.46 -8.64 -4.74
C ARG A 172 5.16 -7.56 -5.79
N LYS A 173 5.03 -7.93 -7.07
CA LYS A 173 4.68 -7.01 -8.17
C LYS A 173 3.22 -6.55 -8.09
N LYS A 174 2.32 -7.42 -7.60
CA LYS A 174 0.90 -7.09 -7.36
C LYS A 174 0.72 -6.11 -6.21
N GLU A 175 1.47 -6.29 -5.13
CA GLU A 175 1.50 -5.35 -4.00
C GLU A 175 2.06 -3.99 -4.45
N TYR A 176 3.12 -3.99 -5.26
CA TYR A 176 3.69 -2.78 -5.85
C TYR A 176 2.71 -2.04 -6.78
N ARG A 177 1.93 -2.76 -7.59
CA ARG A 177 0.89 -2.15 -8.43
C ARG A 177 -0.18 -1.47 -7.59
N ARG A 178 -0.64 -2.11 -6.50
CA ARG A 178 -1.62 -1.49 -5.58
C ARG A 178 -1.07 -0.22 -4.93
N SER A 179 0.22 -0.19 -4.57
CA SER A 179 0.81 1.04 -4.02
C SER A 179 0.88 2.16 -5.06
N LEU A 180 1.18 1.84 -6.32
CA LEU A 180 1.17 2.85 -7.40
C LEU A 180 -0.23 3.38 -7.68
N GLU A 181 -1.25 2.52 -7.68
CA GLU A 181 -2.66 2.92 -7.86
C GLU A 181 -3.14 3.84 -6.73
N LEU A 182 -2.74 3.57 -5.47
CA LEU A 182 -3.03 4.45 -4.34
C LEU A 182 -2.37 5.83 -4.52
N LEU A 183 -1.10 5.86 -4.94
CA LEU A 183 -0.37 7.12 -5.18
C LEU A 183 -1.00 7.94 -6.31
N ASP A 184 -1.43 7.29 -7.40
CA ASP A 184 -2.07 7.97 -8.54
C ASP A 184 -3.42 8.60 -8.13
N ASN A 185 -4.19 7.91 -7.29
CA ASN A 185 -5.43 8.45 -6.73
C ASN A 185 -5.18 9.67 -5.83
N ASP A 186 -4.16 9.63 -4.98
CA ASP A 186 -3.77 10.76 -4.13
C ASP A 186 -3.31 11.97 -4.95
N LEU A 187 -2.55 11.73 -6.03
CA LEU A 187 -2.06 12.78 -6.92
C LEU A 187 -3.22 13.46 -7.68
N LYS A 188 -4.18 12.67 -8.18
CA LYS A 188 -5.41 13.19 -8.79
C LYS A 188 -6.26 13.98 -7.79
N ALA A 189 -6.37 13.51 -6.55
CA ALA A 189 -7.09 14.22 -5.50
C ALA A 189 -6.41 15.56 -5.14
N ALA A 190 -5.07 15.58 -5.05
CA ALA A 190 -4.30 16.80 -4.83
C ALA A 190 -4.43 17.78 -5.98
N GLN A 191 -4.39 17.31 -7.23
CA GLN A 191 -4.59 18.12 -8.42
C GLN A 191 -6.00 18.73 -8.47
N ALA A 192 -7.04 17.93 -8.15
CA ALA A 192 -8.41 18.43 -8.07
C ALA A 192 -8.58 19.47 -6.96
N ALA A 193 -7.91 19.30 -5.81
CA ALA A 193 -7.90 20.29 -4.73
C ALA A 193 -7.20 21.60 -5.13
N LEU A 194 -6.09 21.51 -5.87
CA LEU A 194 -5.36 22.67 -6.41
C LEU A 194 -6.16 23.41 -7.48
N GLN A 195 -6.86 22.70 -8.37
CA GLN A 195 -7.76 23.30 -9.36
C GLN A 195 -8.89 24.09 -8.70
N ARG A 196 -9.41 23.60 -7.57
CA ARG A 196 -10.45 24.30 -6.79
C ARG A 196 -9.89 25.48 -6.00
N ASN A 197 -8.63 25.41 -5.56
CA ASN A 197 -8.00 26.44 -4.71
C ASN A 197 -6.51 26.64 -5.06
N PRO A 198 -6.18 27.45 -6.09
CA PRO A 198 -4.81 27.59 -6.59
C PRO A 198 -3.85 28.29 -5.60
N GLY A 199 -4.35 28.88 -4.52
CA GLY A 199 -3.55 29.54 -3.47
C GLY A 199 -3.18 28.66 -2.28
N HIS A 200 -3.57 27.38 -2.25
CA HIS A 200 -3.41 26.53 -1.08
C HIS A 200 -1.97 25.96 -0.98
N ASN A 201 -1.06 26.72 -0.36
CA ASN A 201 0.36 26.38 -0.22
C ASN A 201 0.64 24.94 0.28
N ARG A 202 -0.20 24.44 1.20
CA ARG A 202 -0.08 23.06 1.71
C ARG A 202 -0.38 22.00 0.65
N ALA A 203 -1.31 22.27 -0.28
CA ALA A 203 -1.61 21.34 -1.36
C ALA A 203 -0.47 21.30 -2.38
N ASN A 204 0.14 22.46 -2.68
CA ASN A 204 1.35 22.54 -3.50
C ASN A 204 2.52 21.78 -2.87
N GLN A 205 2.74 21.92 -1.56
CA GLN A 205 3.81 21.16 -0.87
C GLN A 205 3.59 19.65 -0.93
N VAL A 206 2.36 19.18 -0.70
CA VAL A 206 2.04 17.75 -0.79
C VAL A 206 2.24 17.24 -2.22
N PHE A 207 1.86 18.02 -3.23
CA PHE A 207 2.03 17.69 -4.64
C PHE A 207 3.51 17.63 -5.04
N VAL A 208 4.33 18.62 -4.66
CA VAL A 208 5.79 18.62 -4.92
C VAL A 208 6.45 17.41 -4.26
N LEU A 209 6.16 17.16 -2.97
CA LEU A 209 6.73 16.02 -2.26
C LEU A 209 6.30 14.68 -2.85
N SER A 210 5.08 14.55 -3.37
CA SER A 210 4.65 13.34 -4.06
C SER A 210 5.39 13.12 -5.38
N LEU A 211 5.66 14.19 -6.12
CA LEU A 211 6.41 14.12 -7.39
C LEU A 211 7.88 13.73 -7.16
N GLU A 212 8.53 14.33 -6.17
CA GLU A 212 9.91 13.98 -5.80
C GLU A 212 10.02 12.50 -5.41
N ARG A 213 9.04 12.00 -4.64
CA ARG A 213 8.99 10.59 -4.23
C ARG A 213 8.79 9.65 -5.42
N GLN A 214 7.94 10.01 -6.38
CA GLN A 214 7.76 9.21 -7.60
C GLN A 214 9.02 9.19 -8.46
N MET A 215 9.75 10.30 -8.55
CA MET A 215 11.04 10.33 -9.26
C MET A 215 12.08 9.44 -8.58
N GLU A 216 12.13 9.44 -7.24
CA GLU A 216 13.03 8.58 -6.49
C GLU A 216 12.67 7.09 -6.63
N ASP A 217 11.39 6.73 -6.52
CA ASP A 217 10.92 5.34 -6.70
C ASP A 217 11.17 4.83 -8.14
N LEU A 218 10.94 5.68 -9.15
CA LEU A 218 11.26 5.34 -10.55
C LEU A 218 12.76 5.18 -10.74
N ARG A 219 13.56 6.07 -10.16
CA ARG A 219 15.02 6.03 -10.23
C ARG A 219 15.55 4.74 -9.62
N ASP A 220 15.05 4.35 -8.45
CA ASP A 220 15.43 3.11 -7.76
C ASP A 220 15.06 1.87 -8.59
N LEU A 221 13.88 1.85 -9.24
CA LEU A 221 13.49 0.77 -10.15
C LEU A 221 14.40 0.64 -11.38
N TYR A 222 14.86 1.76 -11.95
CA TYR A 222 15.77 1.74 -13.10
C TYR A 222 17.19 1.33 -12.68
N PHE A 223 17.65 1.75 -11.49
CA PHE A 223 18.96 1.33 -10.98
C PHE A 223 19.01 -0.13 -10.55
N ASP A 224 17.98 -0.66 -9.88
CA ASP A 224 17.89 -2.08 -9.48
C ASP A 224 17.85 -3.05 -10.68
N ARG A 225 17.54 -2.55 -11.89
CA ARG A 225 17.46 -3.35 -13.12
C ARG A 225 18.70 -3.26 -14.01
N SER A 226 19.63 -2.35 -13.69
CA SER A 226 20.87 -2.13 -14.46
C SER A 226 22.13 -2.72 -13.81
N LEU A 227 21.99 -3.36 -12.65
CA LEU A 227 22.98 -4.20 -11.98
C LEU A 227 22.62 -5.69 -12.13
#